data_AF-A0AAX6MA90-F1
#
_entry.id   AF-A0AAX6MA90-F1
#
_cell.length_a   1.000
_cell.length_b   1.000
_cell.length_c   1.000
_cell.angle_alpha   90.00
_cell.angle_beta   90.00
_cell.angle_gamma   90.00
#
_symmetry.space_group_name_H-M   'P 1'
#
loop_
_entity.id
_entity.type
_entity.pdbx_description
1 polymer ?
#
loop_
_entity_poly.entity_id
_entity_poly.type
_entity_poly.pdbx_seq_one_letter_code
_entity_poly.pdbx_strand_id
1 'polypeptide(L)'
;MIIQIVLLGFVALVTAARFEPDLPTIKLPWGVWQAKVYEEDDQIYIFRNVRFGALPERFGRSSFPEEKSDAIQDIAQDISCIQLNTNGIEDPPGGNNPVGSPGNDAVLETEDCLFLDIYVPVSAFEPDTDLLPVVVWINGGAYAFGSKNPSGPIASGRSILNTSKYQTIFIQGNYRLGAFGWLAGDYMQKVGQPNAGLYDQALLLEWVQKYVNLVKGDKTRVSAWGESAGAGSILHHLIREDGTKDPLFKTFAIQSPAFQWAWNNSPGGTLDAVYKNYSDFAGCGSEFDIECLRSASVEKLRSANQKIFRSFNLTGLFPVGPAVDGNWIKSIPAVAFSQGKIINLTSHLKEGKLPVY
;
A
#
# COMPACT_ATOMS: atom_id res chain seq x y z
N MET A 1 46.27 -37.74 -57.90
CA MET A 1 45.04 -37.66 -57.10
C MET A 1 45.46 -37.17 -55.71
N ILE A 2 45.25 -35.88 -55.45
CA ILE A 2 45.78 -35.14 -54.29
C ILE A 2 44.75 -35.27 -53.16
N ILE A 3 45.18 -35.76 -52.00
CA ILE A 3 44.35 -35.89 -50.80
C ILE A 3 44.38 -34.54 -50.06
N GLN A 4 43.27 -33.80 -50.10
CA GLN A 4 43.06 -32.62 -49.25
C GLN A 4 42.72 -33.08 -47.83
N ILE A 5 43.56 -32.72 -46.86
CA ILE A 5 43.28 -32.85 -45.43
C ILE A 5 42.63 -31.54 -44.98
N VAL A 6 41.36 -31.60 -44.61
CA VAL A 6 40.62 -30.48 -44.02
C VAL A 6 40.92 -30.44 -42.52
N LEU A 7 41.63 -29.41 -42.06
CA LEU A 7 41.75 -29.09 -40.64
C LEU A 7 40.47 -28.38 -40.16
N LEU A 8 39.71 -29.03 -39.29
CA LEU A 8 38.62 -28.41 -38.53
C LEU A 8 39.21 -27.74 -37.27
N GLY A 9 39.30 -26.41 -37.29
CA GLY A 9 39.64 -25.61 -36.11
C GLY A 9 38.44 -25.48 -35.19
N PHE A 10 38.54 -26.01 -33.97
CA PHE A 10 37.59 -25.72 -32.90
C PHE A 10 37.85 -24.30 -32.36
N VAL A 11 36.92 -23.39 -32.62
CA VAL A 11 36.87 -22.09 -31.93
C VAL A 11 36.21 -22.33 -30.57
N ALA A 12 36.99 -22.30 -29.50
CA ALA A 12 36.47 -22.27 -28.14
C ALA A 12 35.84 -20.89 -27.88
N LEU A 13 34.51 -20.84 -27.85
CA LEU A 13 33.77 -19.72 -27.27
C LEU A 13 34.05 -19.71 -25.77
N VAL A 14 34.97 -18.86 -25.34
CA VAL A 14 35.10 -18.49 -23.92
C VAL A 14 33.91 -17.61 -23.61
N THR A 15 32.86 -18.19 -23.02
CA THR A 15 31.83 -17.42 -22.33
C THR A 15 32.51 -16.72 -21.16
N ALA A 16 32.75 -15.41 -21.30
CA ALA A 16 33.08 -14.59 -20.16
C ALA A 16 31.93 -14.73 -19.16
N ALA A 17 32.19 -15.40 -18.03
CA ALA A 17 31.29 -15.38 -16.90
C ALA A 17 31.05 -13.91 -16.55
N ARG A 18 29.82 -13.43 -16.76
CA ARG A 18 29.43 -12.12 -16.24
C ARG A 18 29.63 -12.22 -14.73
N PHE A 19 30.47 -11.34 -14.19
CA PHE A 19 30.55 -11.12 -12.76
C PHE A 19 29.18 -10.55 -12.37
N GLU A 20 28.28 -11.40 -11.86
CA GLU A 20 27.07 -10.91 -11.21
C GLU A 20 27.54 -10.27 -9.90
N PRO A 21 27.42 -8.95 -9.74
CA PRO A 21 27.75 -8.32 -8.47
C PRO A 21 26.87 -8.97 -7.39
N ASP A 22 27.45 -9.24 -6.21
CA ASP A 22 26.68 -9.69 -5.05
C ASP A 22 25.65 -8.60 -4.69
N LEU A 23 24.41 -8.79 -5.16
CA LEU A 23 23.34 -7.84 -4.94
C LEU A 23 22.93 -7.82 -3.46
N PRO A 24 22.61 -6.64 -2.90
CA PRO A 24 22.26 -6.51 -1.49
C PRO A 24 21.02 -7.33 -1.15
N THR A 25 20.96 -7.80 0.10
CA THR A 25 19.85 -8.60 0.62
C THR A 25 19.25 -7.98 1.87
N ILE A 26 17.94 -8.16 2.06
CA ILE A 26 17.22 -7.85 3.29
C ILE A 26 16.89 -9.17 3.97
N LYS A 27 17.34 -9.33 5.21
CA LYS A 27 16.98 -10.48 6.05
C LYS A 27 15.98 -10.03 7.12
N LEU A 28 14.74 -10.51 7.01
CA LEU A 28 13.69 -10.35 8.03
C LEU A 28 13.52 -11.68 8.78
N PRO A 29 12.84 -11.71 9.93
CA PRO A 29 12.59 -12.96 10.65
C PRO A 29 11.88 -14.04 9.83
N TRP A 30 11.11 -13.63 8.82
CA TRP A 30 10.24 -14.48 8.00
C TRP A 30 10.71 -14.63 6.53
N GLY A 31 11.94 -14.23 6.20
CA GLY A 31 12.49 -14.48 4.87
C GLY A 31 13.69 -13.61 4.51
N VAL A 32 14.26 -13.89 3.34
CA VAL A 32 15.36 -13.12 2.74
C VAL A 32 14.93 -12.62 1.36
N TRP A 33 15.13 -11.34 1.06
CA TRP A 33 14.86 -10.75 -0.26
C TRP A 33 16.15 -10.21 -0.85
N GLN A 34 16.44 -10.57 -2.09
CA GLN A 34 17.57 -10.04 -2.83
C GLN A 34 17.11 -8.89 -3.73
N ALA A 35 17.91 -7.84 -3.79
CA ALA A 35 17.68 -6.76 -4.74
C ALA A 35 17.82 -7.26 -6.18
N LYS A 36 17.17 -6.54 -7.10
CA LYS A 36 17.42 -6.60 -8.53
C LYS A 36 17.80 -5.20 -9.01
N VAL A 37 18.58 -5.09 -10.08
CA VAL A 37 18.76 -3.81 -10.77
C VAL A 37 17.43 -3.42 -11.39
N TYR A 38 16.99 -2.18 -11.20
CA TYR A 38 15.74 -1.70 -11.77
C TYR A 38 15.86 -1.57 -13.30
N GLU A 39 14.96 -2.19 -14.04
CA GLU A 39 15.08 -2.33 -15.49
C GLU A 39 15.15 -1.00 -16.26
N GLU A 40 14.52 0.05 -15.73
CA GLU A 40 14.49 1.35 -16.38
C GLU A 40 15.59 2.33 -15.93
N ASP A 41 16.35 1.99 -14.87
CA ASP A 41 17.36 2.85 -14.28
C ASP A 41 18.38 2.02 -13.47
N ASP A 42 19.58 1.85 -14.03
CA ASP A 42 20.64 1.03 -13.45
C ASP A 42 21.26 1.62 -12.17
N GLN A 43 20.94 2.87 -11.83
CA GLN A 43 21.30 3.50 -10.57
C GLN A 43 20.34 3.17 -9.42
N ILE A 44 19.34 2.31 -9.66
CA ILE A 44 18.35 1.91 -8.66
C ILE A 44 18.39 0.39 -8.46
N TYR A 45 18.52 -0.01 -7.20
CA TYR A 45 18.16 -1.35 -6.75
C TYR A 45 16.70 -1.38 -6.30
N ILE A 46 15.98 -2.41 -6.72
CA ILE A 46 14.61 -2.67 -6.30
C ILE A 46 14.51 -3.97 -5.51
N PHE A 47 13.90 -3.90 -4.33
CA PHE A 47 13.42 -5.06 -3.60
C PHE A 47 11.92 -5.18 -3.86
N ARG A 48 11.51 -6.18 -4.65
CA ARG A 48 10.12 -6.41 -5.00
C ARG A 48 9.45 -7.41 -4.05
N ASN A 49 8.15 -7.23 -3.84
CA ASN A 49 7.29 -8.15 -3.09
C ASN A 49 7.88 -8.53 -1.71
N VAL A 50 8.38 -7.54 -0.97
CA VAL A 50 8.80 -7.73 0.42
C VAL A 50 7.57 -7.83 1.29
N ARG A 51 7.37 -8.98 1.95
CA ARG A 51 6.24 -9.19 2.86
C ARG A 51 6.42 -8.32 4.10
N PHE A 52 5.44 -7.45 4.39
CA PHE A 52 5.44 -6.67 5.63
C PHE A 52 4.32 -7.06 6.60
N GLY A 53 3.30 -7.80 6.12
CA GLY A 53 2.23 -8.33 6.96
C GLY A 53 1.94 -9.81 6.70
N ALA A 54 1.45 -10.50 7.72
CA ALA A 54 0.82 -11.81 7.58
C ALA A 54 -0.49 -11.69 6.78
N LEU A 55 -0.99 -12.80 6.23
CA LEU A 55 -2.36 -12.89 5.75
C LEU A 55 -3.30 -12.67 6.94
N PRO A 56 -4.04 -11.55 7.01
CA PRO A 56 -4.93 -11.31 8.14
C PRO A 56 -6.12 -12.27 8.05
N GLU A 57 -6.71 -12.62 9.20
CA GLU A 57 -8.08 -13.13 9.20
C GLU A 57 -8.97 -12.13 8.45
N ARG A 58 -9.93 -12.63 7.67
CA ARG A 58 -10.88 -11.78 6.96
C ARG A 58 -11.56 -10.80 7.91
N PHE A 59 -11.53 -9.53 7.51
CA PHE A 59 -12.01 -8.38 8.28
C PHE A 59 -11.35 -8.23 9.67
N GLY A 60 -10.20 -8.86 9.88
CA GLY A 60 -9.38 -8.77 11.08
C GLY A 60 -8.24 -7.77 10.96
N ARG A 61 -7.55 -7.57 12.08
CA ARG A 61 -6.39 -6.67 12.17
C ARG A 61 -5.15 -7.31 11.57
N SER A 62 -4.33 -6.51 10.87
CA SER A 62 -3.05 -6.98 10.36
C SER A 62 -1.98 -7.07 11.44
N SER A 63 -1.02 -7.97 11.22
CA SER A 63 0.11 -8.24 12.11
C SER A 63 1.34 -8.61 11.30
N PHE A 64 2.52 -8.57 11.92
CA PHE A 64 3.72 -9.12 11.30
C PHE A 64 3.61 -10.65 11.16
N PRO A 65 4.26 -11.25 10.14
CA PRO A 65 4.38 -12.70 10.04
C PRO A 65 5.04 -13.31 11.28
N GLU A 66 4.44 -14.38 11.81
CA GLU A 66 4.97 -15.12 12.96
C GLU A 66 5.93 -16.25 12.52
N GLU A 67 5.70 -16.80 11.33
CA GLU A 67 6.51 -17.88 10.77
C GLU A 67 7.93 -17.42 10.48
N LYS A 68 8.91 -18.16 10.98
CA LYS A 68 10.32 -17.87 10.73
C LYS A 68 10.81 -18.61 9.51
N SER A 69 11.59 -17.92 8.68
CA SER A 69 12.18 -18.51 7.48
C SER A 69 13.49 -17.82 7.14
N ASP A 70 14.49 -18.61 6.80
CA ASP A 70 15.76 -18.15 6.23
C ASP A 70 15.79 -18.33 4.69
N ALA A 71 14.69 -18.79 4.09
CA ALA A 71 14.62 -19.02 2.65
C ALA A 71 14.55 -17.70 1.86
N ILE A 72 15.22 -17.68 0.71
CA ILE A 72 15.11 -16.59 -0.26
C ILE A 72 13.69 -16.58 -0.82
N GLN A 73 13.07 -15.41 -0.77
CA GLN A 73 11.75 -15.13 -1.28
C GLN A 73 11.91 -14.46 -2.65
N ASP A 74 11.45 -15.12 -3.71
CA ASP A 74 11.44 -14.56 -5.06
C ASP A 74 10.06 -14.79 -5.70
N ILE A 75 9.15 -13.87 -5.42
CA ILE A 75 7.84 -13.85 -6.07
C ILE A 75 7.96 -12.99 -7.32
N ALA A 76 8.04 -13.64 -8.47
CA ALA A 76 8.22 -12.96 -9.76
C ALA A 76 7.00 -12.15 -10.21
N GLN A 77 5.79 -12.61 -9.84
CA GLN A 77 4.55 -11.97 -10.21
C GLN A 77 4.25 -10.76 -9.30
N ASP A 78 3.80 -9.66 -9.88
CA ASP A 78 3.34 -8.50 -9.11
C ASP A 78 2.07 -8.87 -8.32
N ILE A 79 2.00 -8.44 -7.04
CA ILE A 79 0.87 -8.71 -6.16
C ILE A 79 0.11 -7.42 -5.88
N SER A 80 -1.22 -7.49 -5.94
CA SER A 80 -2.12 -6.44 -5.45
C SER A 80 -3.22 -7.02 -4.56
N CYS A 81 -3.83 -6.16 -3.74
CA CYS A 81 -5.02 -6.54 -3.00
C CYS A 81 -6.22 -6.64 -3.93
N ILE A 82 -7.15 -7.52 -3.57
CA ILE A 82 -8.45 -7.61 -4.23
C ILE A 82 -9.12 -6.24 -4.23
N GLN A 83 -9.54 -5.82 -5.41
CA GLN A 83 -10.04 -4.48 -5.63
C GLN A 83 -11.23 -4.43 -6.58
N LEU A 84 -11.79 -3.23 -6.73
CA LEU A 84 -12.81 -2.97 -7.73
C LEU A 84 -12.18 -3.09 -9.12
N ASN A 85 -12.71 -3.98 -9.93
CA ASN A 85 -12.49 -3.96 -11.38
C ASN A 85 -13.10 -2.66 -11.95
N THR A 86 -12.22 -1.78 -12.43
CA THR A 86 -12.54 -0.48 -13.02
C THR A 86 -12.91 -0.56 -14.50
N ASN A 87 -12.78 -1.73 -15.15
CA ASN A 87 -13.24 -1.95 -16.52
C ASN A 87 -14.78 -1.87 -16.55
N GLY A 88 -15.30 -0.75 -17.04
CA GLY A 88 -16.74 -0.45 -17.09
C GLY A 88 -17.20 0.67 -16.15
N ILE A 89 -16.29 1.39 -15.48
CA ILE A 89 -16.62 2.72 -14.94
C ILE A 89 -16.61 3.69 -16.13
N GLU A 90 -17.78 3.91 -16.73
CA GLU A 90 -18.02 4.94 -17.74
C GLU A 90 -18.13 6.31 -17.05
N ASP A 91 -17.62 7.38 -17.68
CA ASP A 91 -17.61 8.78 -17.20
C ASP A 91 -16.89 9.12 -15.86
N PRO A 92 -15.63 8.72 -15.64
CA PRO A 92 -14.81 9.36 -14.61
C PRO A 92 -14.61 10.86 -14.96
N PRO A 93 -14.49 11.76 -13.97
CA PRO A 93 -14.19 13.17 -14.22
C PRO A 93 -12.94 13.30 -15.12
N GLY A 94 -13.11 13.80 -16.35
CA GLY A 94 -12.03 13.93 -17.34
C GLY A 94 -12.11 13.03 -18.58
N GLY A 95 -13.17 12.21 -18.74
CA GLY A 95 -13.49 11.52 -20.01
C GLY A 95 -12.61 10.30 -20.34
N ASN A 96 -11.61 9.99 -19.52
CA ASN A 96 -10.83 8.75 -19.50
C ASN A 96 -10.51 8.42 -18.04
N ASN A 97 -10.37 7.14 -17.66
CA ASN A 97 -9.92 6.77 -16.32
C ASN A 97 -8.49 7.31 -16.09
N PRO A 98 -8.30 8.35 -15.24
CA PRO A 98 -6.99 8.98 -15.04
C PRO A 98 -6.00 8.03 -14.35
N VAL A 99 -6.52 7.02 -13.67
CA VAL A 99 -5.79 5.90 -13.09
C VAL A 99 -6.03 4.75 -14.03
N GLY A 100 -5.22 4.59 -15.08
CA GLY A 100 -5.39 3.51 -16.06
C GLY A 100 -5.79 2.22 -15.35
N SER A 101 -6.88 1.57 -15.81
CA SER A 101 -7.31 0.29 -15.26
C SER A 101 -6.09 -0.62 -15.18
N PRO A 102 -5.85 -1.38 -14.09
CA PRO A 102 -4.76 -2.34 -14.05
C PRO A 102 -4.82 -3.19 -15.32
N GLY A 103 -3.95 -2.88 -16.28
CA GLY A 103 -4.01 -3.45 -17.61
C GLY A 103 -3.56 -4.89 -17.52
N ASN A 104 -4.42 -5.78 -17.99
CA ASN A 104 -4.16 -7.16 -18.43
C ASN A 104 -3.38 -8.08 -17.48
N ASP A 105 -4.07 -9.07 -16.92
CA ASP A 105 -3.68 -10.49 -16.68
C ASP A 105 -2.35 -10.84 -15.97
N ALA A 106 -1.47 -9.89 -15.68
CA ALA A 106 -0.13 -10.14 -15.14
C ALA A 106 -0.02 -9.93 -13.62
N VAL A 107 -0.92 -9.14 -13.02
CA VAL A 107 -0.92 -8.88 -11.56
C VAL A 107 -1.80 -9.90 -10.84
N LEU A 108 -1.26 -10.54 -9.80
CA LEU A 108 -2.00 -11.44 -8.92
C LEU A 108 -2.81 -10.63 -7.90
N GLU A 109 -4.13 -10.60 -8.06
CA GLU A 109 -5.05 -10.07 -7.06
C GLU A 109 -5.41 -11.15 -6.02
N THR A 110 -5.01 -10.95 -4.76
CA THR A 110 -5.23 -11.92 -3.68
C THR A 110 -5.52 -11.22 -2.33
N GLU A 111 -6.07 -11.95 -1.36
CA GLU A 111 -6.22 -11.47 0.02
C GLU A 111 -4.87 -11.44 0.75
N ASP A 112 -3.95 -12.33 0.36
CA ASP A 112 -2.57 -12.33 0.84
C ASP A 112 -1.77 -11.27 0.08
N CYS A 113 -1.98 -10.00 0.44
CA CYS A 113 -1.51 -8.87 -0.38
C CYS A 113 -0.64 -7.86 0.35
N LEU A 114 -0.32 -8.04 1.64
CA LEU A 114 0.47 -7.10 2.46
C LEU A 114 1.98 -7.17 2.15
N PHE A 115 2.30 -6.70 0.94
CA PHE A 115 3.63 -6.61 0.35
C PHE A 115 4.00 -5.16 0.06
N LEU A 116 5.29 -4.87 0.04
CA LEU A 116 5.87 -3.58 -0.34
C LEU A 116 7.01 -3.75 -1.33
N ASP A 117 7.27 -2.68 -2.07
CA ASP A 117 8.45 -2.54 -2.93
C ASP A 117 9.32 -1.39 -2.42
N ILE A 118 10.64 -1.56 -2.52
CA ILE A 118 11.64 -0.60 -2.04
C ILE A 118 12.57 -0.24 -3.20
N TYR A 119 12.63 1.04 -3.52
CA TYR A 119 13.55 1.62 -4.49
C TYR A 119 14.67 2.30 -3.73
N VAL A 120 15.88 1.79 -3.91
CA VAL A 120 17.09 2.22 -3.18
C VAL A 120 18.14 2.62 -4.20
N PRO A 121 18.75 3.80 -4.11
CA PRO A 121 19.83 4.16 -5.01
C PRO A 121 21.04 3.24 -4.78
N VAL A 122 21.71 2.82 -5.85
CA VAL A 122 22.89 1.93 -5.79
C VAL A 122 23.98 2.52 -4.89
N SER A 123 24.15 3.85 -4.96
CA SER A 123 25.10 4.60 -4.13
C SER A 123 24.87 4.43 -2.62
N ALA A 124 23.66 4.06 -2.17
CA ALA A 124 23.39 3.80 -0.74
C ALA A 124 24.27 2.67 -0.16
N PHE A 125 24.73 1.76 -1.02
CA PHE A 125 25.55 0.61 -0.63
C PHE A 125 27.07 0.85 -0.81
N GLU A 126 27.47 2.04 -1.27
CA GLU A 126 28.88 2.41 -1.32
C GLU A 126 29.44 2.63 0.10
N PRO A 127 30.74 2.36 0.33
CA PRO A 127 31.39 2.64 1.60
C PRO A 127 31.17 4.09 2.05
N ASP A 128 31.03 4.30 3.36
CA ASP A 128 30.90 5.63 3.98
C ASP A 128 29.66 6.45 3.58
N THR A 129 28.67 5.83 2.95
CA THR A 129 27.38 6.49 2.67
C THR A 129 26.53 6.61 3.94
N ASP A 130 26.09 7.84 4.24
CA ASP A 130 25.15 8.13 5.31
C ASP A 130 23.77 7.46 5.07
N LEU A 131 23.01 7.24 6.14
CA LEU A 131 21.63 6.78 6.01
C LEU A 131 20.82 7.81 5.20
N LEU A 132 19.93 7.36 4.32
CA LEU A 132 19.15 8.21 3.43
C LEU A 132 17.75 8.50 3.99
N PRO A 133 17.18 9.70 3.75
CA PRO A 133 15.77 9.96 4.06
C PRO A 133 14.86 9.01 3.26
N VAL A 134 13.67 8.75 3.81
CA VAL A 134 12.73 7.74 3.29
C VAL A 134 11.41 8.39 2.96
N VAL A 135 10.91 8.20 1.74
CA VAL A 135 9.55 8.53 1.33
C VAL A 135 8.72 7.25 1.30
N VAL A 136 7.64 7.21 2.08
CA VAL A 136 6.64 6.14 2.05
C VAL A 136 5.42 6.65 1.31
N TRP A 137 5.13 6.07 0.15
CA TRP A 137 3.99 6.41 -0.68
C TRP A 137 2.76 5.59 -0.30
N ILE A 138 1.68 6.28 0.02
CA ILE A 138 0.35 5.69 0.26
C ILE A 138 -0.51 5.96 -0.97
N ASN A 139 -0.87 4.87 -1.66
CA ASN A 139 -1.61 4.95 -2.92
C ASN A 139 -3.03 5.50 -2.73
N GLY A 140 -3.49 6.24 -3.74
CA GLY A 140 -4.87 6.68 -3.90
C GLY A 140 -5.79 5.57 -4.41
N GLY A 141 -6.84 5.95 -5.14
CA GLY A 141 -7.78 5.02 -5.76
C GLY A 141 -9.05 4.76 -4.95
N ALA A 142 -9.62 5.83 -4.38
CA ALA A 142 -10.96 5.82 -3.78
C ALA A 142 -11.17 4.81 -2.63
N TYR A 143 -10.09 4.36 -1.99
CA TYR A 143 -10.09 3.24 -1.03
C TYR A 143 -10.58 1.91 -1.64
N ALA A 144 -10.69 1.83 -2.98
CA ALA A 144 -11.39 0.78 -3.71
C ALA A 144 -10.49 0.04 -4.71
N PHE A 145 -9.47 0.72 -5.23
CA PHE A 145 -8.48 0.24 -6.20
C PHE A 145 -7.14 0.94 -5.96
N GLY A 146 -6.09 0.47 -6.63
CA GLY A 146 -4.71 0.91 -6.44
C GLY A 146 -3.80 -0.24 -6.03
N SER A 147 -2.50 -0.05 -6.20
CA SER A 147 -1.51 -1.07 -5.80
C SER A 147 -0.14 -0.45 -5.56
N LYS A 148 0.77 -1.23 -4.96
CA LYS A 148 2.19 -0.90 -4.88
C LYS A 148 2.92 -0.91 -6.23
N ASN A 149 2.33 -1.59 -7.21
CA ASN A 149 2.92 -1.71 -8.54
C ASN A 149 2.62 -0.41 -9.29
N PRO A 150 3.65 0.32 -9.76
CA PRO A 150 3.47 1.65 -10.31
C PRO A 150 2.63 1.61 -11.59
N SER A 151 1.49 2.31 -11.59
CA SER A 151 0.70 2.57 -12.78
C SER A 151 0.77 4.05 -13.12
N GLY A 152 1.38 4.38 -14.27
CA GLY A 152 1.48 5.75 -14.77
C GLY A 152 2.54 6.63 -14.06
N PRO A 153 2.64 7.91 -14.43
CA PRO A 153 3.74 8.79 -14.03
C PRO A 153 3.65 9.28 -12.57
N ILE A 154 2.54 9.04 -11.88
CA ILE A 154 2.22 9.69 -10.58
C ILE A 154 2.88 8.97 -9.39
N ALA A 155 3.26 7.69 -9.54
CA ALA A 155 3.83 6.87 -8.46
C ALA A 155 5.12 6.12 -8.87
N SER A 156 5.92 6.68 -9.77
CA SER A 156 7.19 6.04 -10.14
C SER A 156 8.26 6.39 -9.11
N GLY A 157 8.71 5.40 -8.32
CA GLY A 157 9.82 5.56 -7.38
C GLY A 157 11.07 6.13 -8.06
N ARG A 158 11.29 5.79 -9.33
CA ARG A 158 12.35 6.36 -10.18
C ARG A 158 12.30 7.88 -10.27
N SER A 159 11.13 8.47 -10.49
CA SER A 159 10.98 9.93 -10.61
C SER A 159 11.36 10.65 -9.31
N ILE A 160 10.99 10.10 -8.15
CA ILE A 160 11.38 10.64 -6.84
C ILE A 160 12.89 10.51 -6.62
N LEU A 161 13.46 9.34 -6.89
CA LEU A 161 14.89 9.10 -6.75
C LEU A 161 15.70 10.06 -7.64
N ASN A 162 15.34 10.17 -8.93
CA ASN A 162 16.02 11.07 -9.87
C ASN A 162 15.91 12.55 -9.46
N THR A 163 14.72 13.01 -9.05
CA THR A 163 14.50 14.40 -8.58
C THR A 163 15.35 14.70 -7.34
N SER A 164 15.50 13.73 -6.43
CA SER A 164 16.35 13.86 -5.25
C SER A 164 17.85 13.72 -5.55
N LYS A 165 18.24 13.49 -6.81
CA LYS A 165 19.61 13.12 -7.23
C LYS A 165 20.13 11.88 -6.49
N TYR A 166 19.27 10.87 -6.37
CA TYR A 166 19.56 9.58 -5.73
C TYR A 166 19.98 9.72 -4.25
N GLN A 167 19.38 10.69 -3.53
CA GLN A 167 19.63 10.95 -2.10
C GLN A 167 18.40 10.61 -1.23
N THR A 168 17.56 9.69 -1.69
CA THR A 168 16.32 9.29 -0.99
C THR A 168 15.95 7.86 -1.34
N ILE A 169 15.34 7.16 -0.40
CA ILE A 169 14.72 5.84 -0.61
C ILE A 169 13.22 6.03 -0.78
N PHE A 170 12.62 5.32 -1.73
CA PHE A 170 11.18 5.33 -1.96
C PHE A 170 10.59 3.95 -1.66
N ILE A 171 9.53 3.93 -0.86
CA ILE A 171 8.84 2.70 -0.44
C ILE A 171 7.36 2.84 -0.77
N GLN A 172 6.78 1.79 -1.34
CA GLN A 172 5.35 1.73 -1.62
C GLN A 172 4.81 0.37 -1.17
N GLY A 173 3.71 0.40 -0.41
CA GLY A 173 3.06 -0.82 0.09
C GLY A 173 1.62 -0.92 -0.35
N ASN A 174 1.15 -2.16 -0.45
CA ASN A 174 -0.27 -2.46 -0.57
C ASN A 174 -0.98 -2.25 0.78
N TYR A 175 -2.28 -1.94 0.74
CA TYR A 175 -3.18 -2.00 1.88
C TYR A 175 -4.52 -2.54 1.39
N ARG A 176 -5.34 -3.15 2.26
CA ARG A 176 -6.63 -3.73 1.84
C ARG A 176 -7.59 -2.64 1.33
N LEU A 177 -8.34 -2.98 0.30
CA LEU A 177 -9.23 -2.07 -0.45
C LEU A 177 -10.68 -2.57 -0.44
N GLY A 178 -11.60 -1.70 -0.82
CA GLY A 178 -13.04 -1.95 -0.79
C GLY A 178 -13.54 -2.46 0.57
N ALA A 179 -14.57 -3.29 0.56
CA ALA A 179 -15.10 -3.87 1.80
C ALA A 179 -14.08 -4.69 2.60
N PHE A 180 -13.03 -5.25 1.96
CA PHE A 180 -11.99 -6.01 2.66
C PHE A 180 -11.17 -5.13 3.63
N GLY A 181 -10.98 -3.86 3.30
CA GLY A 181 -10.22 -2.91 4.12
C GLY A 181 -11.08 -1.92 4.92
N TRP A 182 -12.33 -1.73 4.52
CA TRP A 182 -13.08 -0.52 4.88
C TRP A 182 -14.54 -0.77 5.29
N LEU A 183 -14.95 -2.03 5.48
CA LEU A 183 -16.24 -2.33 6.08
C LEU A 183 -16.26 -1.79 7.53
N ALA A 184 -17.35 -1.14 7.92
CA ALA A 184 -17.49 -0.48 9.21
C ALA A 184 -18.97 -0.45 9.66
N GLY A 185 -19.21 -0.02 10.89
CA GLY A 185 -20.54 0.00 11.51
C GLY A 185 -20.49 -0.39 12.99
N ASP A 186 -21.61 -0.20 13.69
CA ASP A 186 -21.76 -0.59 15.10
C ASP A 186 -21.51 -2.09 15.27
N TYR A 187 -22.03 -2.90 14.35
CA TYR A 187 -21.80 -4.34 14.37
C TYR A 187 -20.33 -4.67 14.09
N MET A 188 -19.76 -4.13 13.01
CA MET A 188 -18.39 -4.42 12.56
C MET A 188 -17.34 -4.09 13.63
N GLN A 189 -17.54 -3.00 14.38
CA GLN A 189 -16.70 -2.61 15.52
C GLN A 189 -16.66 -3.65 16.65
N LYS A 190 -17.71 -4.47 16.81
CA LYS A 190 -17.82 -5.46 17.89
C LYS A 190 -17.20 -6.80 17.54
N VAL A 191 -17.21 -7.16 16.25
CA VAL A 191 -16.88 -8.52 15.80
C VAL A 191 -15.64 -8.62 14.91
N GLY A 192 -15.12 -7.49 14.42
CA GLY A 192 -13.93 -7.45 13.60
C GLY A 192 -13.18 -6.12 13.70
N GLN A 193 -12.43 -5.80 12.65
CA GLN A 193 -11.61 -4.60 12.57
C GLN A 193 -12.15 -3.62 11.51
N PRO A 194 -12.92 -2.59 11.91
CA PRO A 194 -13.18 -1.46 11.01
C PRO A 194 -11.86 -0.75 10.69
N ASN A 195 -11.83 -0.02 9.58
CA ASN A 195 -10.64 0.71 9.12
C ASN A 195 -9.39 -0.17 8.95
N ALA A 196 -9.56 -1.46 8.66
CA ALA A 196 -8.47 -2.41 8.48
C ALA A 196 -7.37 -1.92 7.53
N GLY A 197 -7.73 -1.17 6.47
CA GLY A 197 -6.77 -0.52 5.58
C GLY A 197 -5.86 0.52 6.26
N LEU A 198 -6.34 1.29 7.26
CA LEU A 198 -5.48 2.17 8.04
C LEU A 198 -4.50 1.39 8.92
N TYR A 199 -4.93 0.25 9.47
CA TYR A 199 -4.05 -0.63 10.25
C TYR A 199 -2.99 -1.28 9.36
N ASP A 200 -3.31 -1.65 8.12
CA ASP A 200 -2.34 -2.15 7.16
C ASP A 200 -1.27 -1.09 6.84
N GLN A 201 -1.69 0.16 6.60
CA GLN A 201 -0.76 1.27 6.40
C GLN A 201 0.07 1.56 7.67
N ALA A 202 -0.53 1.44 8.85
CA ALA A 202 0.19 1.58 10.12
C ALA A 202 1.28 0.50 10.24
N LEU A 203 0.94 -0.76 9.92
CA LEU A 203 1.88 -1.87 9.93
C LEU A 203 3.02 -1.67 8.91
N LEU A 204 2.72 -1.12 7.72
CA LEU A 204 3.74 -0.71 6.75
C LEU A 204 4.71 0.33 7.35
N LEU A 205 4.18 1.36 8.02
CA LEU A 205 5.02 2.36 8.67
C LEU A 205 5.80 1.80 9.87
N GLU A 206 5.22 0.87 10.62
CA GLU A 206 5.91 0.11 11.67
C GLU A 206 7.05 -0.73 11.09
N TRP A 207 6.83 -1.36 9.94
CA TRP A 207 7.88 -2.09 9.20
C TRP A 207 9.03 -1.15 8.84
N VAL A 208 8.73 0.03 8.29
CA VAL A 208 9.74 1.04 7.93
C VAL A 208 10.54 1.45 9.16
N GLN A 209 9.88 1.77 10.27
CA GLN A 209 10.55 2.15 11.51
C GLN A 209 11.47 1.05 12.06
N LYS A 210 11.12 -0.22 11.85
CA LYS A 210 11.85 -1.36 12.39
C LYS A 210 12.99 -1.85 11.49
N TYR A 211 12.84 -1.76 10.17
CA TYR A 211 13.69 -2.48 9.22
C TYR A 211 14.30 -1.63 8.10
N VAL A 212 13.94 -0.35 7.94
CA VAL A 212 14.44 0.43 6.79
C VAL A 212 15.95 0.68 6.83
N ASN A 213 16.59 0.57 7.99
CA ASN A 213 18.05 0.62 8.10
C ASN A 213 18.75 -0.54 7.38
N LEU A 214 18.08 -1.68 7.16
CA LEU A 214 18.61 -2.81 6.38
C LEU A 214 18.89 -2.43 4.92
N VAL A 215 18.20 -1.40 4.42
CA VAL A 215 18.41 -0.82 3.10
C VAL A 215 19.01 0.59 3.17
N LYS A 216 19.72 0.90 4.26
CA LYS A 216 20.41 2.18 4.47
C LYS A 216 19.46 3.39 4.57
N GLY A 217 18.21 3.16 4.94
CA GLY A 217 17.26 4.24 5.25
C GLY A 217 17.37 4.74 6.69
N ASP A 218 17.12 6.03 6.85
CA ASP A 218 17.07 6.73 8.12
C ASP A 218 15.64 6.75 8.67
N LYS A 219 15.37 5.89 9.65
CA LYS A 219 14.06 5.80 10.32
C LYS A 219 13.64 7.11 11.02
N THR A 220 14.57 8.03 11.28
CA THR A 220 14.28 9.34 11.88
C THR A 220 13.87 10.38 10.84
N ARG A 221 14.11 10.13 9.54
CA ARG A 221 13.78 11.02 8.41
C ARG A 221 12.80 10.33 7.44
N VAL A 222 11.68 9.87 7.98
CA VAL A 222 10.59 9.25 7.21
C VAL A 222 9.53 10.29 6.87
N SER A 223 9.12 10.35 5.59
CA SER A 223 8.04 11.21 5.10
C SER A 223 6.91 10.37 4.50
N ALA A 224 5.66 10.62 4.86
CA ALA A 224 4.50 9.96 4.25
C ALA A 224 3.92 10.82 3.12
N TRP A 225 3.86 10.31 1.91
CA TRP A 225 3.35 11.01 0.73
C TRP A 225 2.15 10.25 0.18
N GLY A 226 1.14 10.95 -0.31
CA GLY A 226 -0.02 10.27 -0.86
C GLY A 226 -0.90 11.20 -1.69
N GLU A 227 -1.69 10.57 -2.55
CA GLU A 227 -2.63 11.22 -3.47
C GLU A 227 -4.05 10.69 -3.20
N SER A 228 -5.08 11.53 -3.35
CA SER A 228 -6.50 11.14 -3.21
C SER A 228 -6.79 10.40 -1.90
N ALA A 229 -7.20 9.14 -1.97
CA ALA A 229 -7.43 8.26 -0.82
C ALA A 229 -6.17 8.07 0.05
N GLY A 230 -4.97 8.10 -0.54
CA GLY A 230 -3.71 8.05 0.18
C GLY A 230 -3.43 9.33 0.97
N ALA A 231 -3.67 10.50 0.36
CA ALA A 231 -3.63 11.78 1.06
C ALA A 231 -4.67 11.84 2.19
N GLY A 232 -5.90 11.35 1.93
CA GLY A 232 -6.94 11.20 2.95
C GLY A 232 -6.52 10.27 4.08
N SER A 233 -5.83 9.18 3.78
CA SER A 233 -5.29 8.25 4.78
C SER A 233 -4.25 8.93 5.68
N ILE A 234 -3.33 9.74 5.11
CA ILE A 234 -2.36 10.52 5.89
C ILE A 234 -3.08 11.42 6.90
N LEU A 235 -4.15 12.11 6.49
CA LEU A 235 -4.94 12.92 7.41
C LEU A 235 -5.51 12.10 8.56
N HIS A 236 -5.96 10.86 8.31
CA HIS A 236 -6.44 9.94 9.35
C HIS A 236 -5.32 9.41 10.27
N HIS A 237 -4.08 9.31 9.79
CA HIS A 237 -2.92 9.04 10.66
C HIS A 237 -2.63 10.24 11.58
N LEU A 238 -2.80 11.48 11.09
CA LEU A 238 -2.57 12.69 11.89
C LEU A 238 -3.61 12.93 13.00
N ILE A 239 -4.82 12.37 12.86
CA ILE A 239 -5.91 12.50 13.84
C ILE A 239 -6.14 11.22 14.65
N ARG A 240 -5.26 10.23 14.52
CA ARG A 240 -5.40 8.92 15.19
C ARG A 240 -5.65 9.11 16.69
N GLU A 241 -6.75 8.55 17.18
CA GLU A 241 -7.16 8.61 18.58
C GLU A 241 -7.29 10.05 19.12
N ASP A 242 -7.81 10.99 18.32
CA ASP A 242 -7.84 12.45 18.57
C ASP A 242 -6.46 13.13 18.61
N GLY A 243 -5.50 12.61 17.83
CA GLY A 243 -4.14 13.12 17.76
C GLY A 243 -3.27 12.74 18.96
N THR A 244 -3.72 11.79 19.79
CA THR A 244 -2.98 11.30 20.97
C THR A 244 -1.91 10.25 20.64
N LYS A 245 -1.91 9.73 19.41
CA LYS A 245 -0.90 8.82 18.89
C LYS A 245 -0.11 9.49 17.78
N ASP A 246 1.19 9.65 17.99
CA ASP A 246 2.08 10.18 16.97
C ASP A 246 2.12 9.24 15.75
N PRO A 247 2.13 9.78 14.51
CA PRO A 247 2.39 8.99 13.34
C PRO A 247 3.83 8.49 13.34
N LEU A 248 4.05 7.44 12.57
CA LEU A 248 5.37 6.82 12.38
C LEU A 248 6.17 7.48 11.24
N PHE A 249 5.84 8.73 10.90
CA PHE A 249 6.55 9.59 9.96
C PHE A 249 6.76 10.99 10.57
N LYS A 250 7.75 11.74 10.08
CA LYS A 250 8.09 13.08 10.56
C LYS A 250 7.56 14.20 9.70
N THR A 251 7.54 14.02 8.39
CA THR A 251 7.00 14.99 7.42
C THR A 251 5.96 14.31 6.55
N PHE A 252 5.14 15.10 5.85
CA PHE A 252 4.13 14.54 4.96
C PHE A 252 3.84 15.47 3.77
N ALA A 253 3.36 14.87 2.68
CA ALA A 253 2.83 15.57 1.52
C ALA A 253 1.44 15.01 1.18
N ILE A 254 0.44 15.87 1.10
CA ILE A 254 -0.96 15.51 0.86
C ILE A 254 -1.43 16.10 -0.47
N GLN A 255 -1.63 15.25 -1.47
CA GLN A 255 -2.03 15.67 -2.81
C GLN A 255 -3.52 15.35 -3.02
N SER A 256 -4.36 16.37 -3.16
CA SER A 256 -5.80 16.22 -3.47
C SER A 256 -6.57 15.26 -2.53
N PRO A 257 -6.58 15.46 -1.20
CA PRO A 257 -7.13 14.49 -0.24
C PRO A 257 -8.61 14.15 -0.47
N ALA A 258 -8.94 12.86 -0.42
CA ALA A 258 -10.30 12.35 -0.50
C ALA A 258 -10.92 12.16 0.91
N PHE A 259 -12.09 12.76 1.14
CA PHE A 259 -12.83 12.67 2.40
C PHE A 259 -14.09 11.82 2.25
N GLN A 260 -14.27 10.84 3.14
CA GLN A 260 -15.53 10.11 3.28
C GLN A 260 -16.35 10.64 4.44
N TRP A 261 -17.66 10.77 4.23
CA TRP A 261 -18.62 11.17 5.26
C TRP A 261 -19.18 9.93 5.98
N ALA A 262 -18.28 9.08 6.45
CA ALA A 262 -18.58 7.81 7.10
C ALA A 262 -18.64 7.97 8.63
N TRP A 263 -19.57 8.81 9.11
CA TRP A 263 -19.63 9.25 10.52
C TRP A 263 -20.72 8.57 11.36
N ASN A 264 -21.80 8.10 10.75
CA ASN A 264 -22.93 7.52 11.48
C ASN A 264 -22.71 6.02 11.76
N ASN A 265 -21.99 5.75 12.84
CA ASN A 265 -21.76 4.42 13.42
C ASN A 265 -22.75 4.05 14.54
N SER A 266 -23.89 4.76 14.64
CA SER A 266 -24.93 4.38 15.60
C SER A 266 -25.56 3.03 15.21
N PRO A 267 -26.15 2.27 16.15
CA PRO A 267 -26.85 1.03 15.82
C PRO A 267 -27.92 1.25 14.75
N GLY A 268 -27.82 0.56 13.61
CA GLY A 268 -28.72 0.74 12.46
C GLY A 268 -28.45 2.00 11.63
N GLY A 269 -27.31 2.67 11.85
CA GLY A 269 -26.87 3.85 11.10
C GLY A 269 -26.46 3.54 9.66
N THR A 270 -25.97 4.56 8.95
CA THR A 270 -25.63 4.41 7.52
C THR A 270 -24.48 3.44 7.27
N LEU A 271 -23.53 3.31 8.20
CA LEU A 271 -22.44 2.34 8.08
C LEU A 271 -22.94 0.90 8.20
N ASP A 272 -23.85 0.64 9.13
CA ASP A 272 -24.54 -0.65 9.25
C ASP A 272 -25.36 -0.99 8.00
N ALA A 273 -25.97 0.00 7.35
CA ALA A 273 -26.67 -0.20 6.09
C ALA A 273 -25.72 -0.63 4.95
N VAL A 274 -24.52 -0.05 4.87
CA VAL A 274 -23.47 -0.48 3.93
C VAL A 274 -23.03 -1.91 4.24
N TYR A 275 -22.81 -2.24 5.52
CA TYR A 275 -22.52 -3.61 5.95
C TYR A 275 -23.58 -4.60 5.46
N LYS A 276 -24.86 -4.30 5.73
CA LYS A 276 -25.98 -5.18 5.35
C LYS A 276 -26.07 -5.39 3.86
N ASN A 277 -25.90 -4.34 3.06
CA ASN A 277 -25.91 -4.45 1.61
C ASN A 277 -24.75 -5.32 1.11
N TYR A 278 -23.55 -5.14 1.65
CA TYR A 278 -22.41 -5.99 1.31
C TYR A 278 -22.66 -7.47 1.67
N SER A 279 -23.19 -7.72 2.87
CA SER A 279 -23.55 -9.05 3.35
C SER A 279 -24.60 -9.73 2.47
N ASP A 280 -25.67 -9.01 2.11
CA ASP A 280 -26.72 -9.51 1.24
C ASP A 280 -26.17 -9.84 -0.16
N PHE A 281 -25.36 -8.94 -0.73
CA PHE A 281 -24.74 -9.16 -2.03
C PHE A 281 -23.73 -10.31 -2.06
N ALA A 282 -23.11 -10.64 -0.92
CA ALA A 282 -22.24 -11.80 -0.75
C ALA A 282 -23.03 -13.11 -0.58
N GLY A 283 -24.36 -13.04 -0.44
CA GLY A 283 -25.23 -14.19 -0.19
C GLY A 283 -25.27 -14.63 1.28
N CYS A 284 -24.89 -13.74 2.20
CA CYS A 284 -24.98 -13.94 3.65
C CYS A 284 -26.28 -13.37 4.24
N GLY A 285 -27.13 -12.77 3.41
CA GLY A 285 -28.34 -12.10 3.85
C GLY A 285 -28.07 -10.78 4.58
N SER A 286 -29.14 -10.15 5.05
CA SER A 286 -29.07 -8.86 5.77
C SER A 286 -29.00 -8.99 7.29
N GLU A 287 -29.00 -10.23 7.81
CA GLU A 287 -28.64 -10.50 9.19
C GLU A 287 -27.15 -10.21 9.36
N PHE A 288 -26.79 -9.55 10.46
CA PHE A 288 -25.40 -9.24 10.76
C PHE A 288 -24.63 -10.54 11.07
N ASP A 289 -23.97 -11.11 10.05
CA ASP A 289 -23.23 -12.37 10.17
C ASP A 289 -21.83 -12.23 9.56
N ILE A 290 -20.83 -12.06 10.44
CA ILE A 290 -19.43 -11.96 10.00
C ILE A 290 -18.84 -13.33 9.69
N GLU A 291 -19.37 -14.40 10.30
CA GLU A 291 -18.85 -15.76 10.10
C GLU A 291 -19.21 -16.27 8.70
N CYS A 292 -20.40 -15.93 8.20
CA CYS A 292 -20.74 -16.15 6.81
C CYS A 292 -19.79 -15.39 5.87
N LEU A 293 -19.51 -14.11 6.14
CA LEU A 293 -18.57 -13.33 5.32
C LEU A 293 -17.15 -13.90 5.35
N ARG A 294 -16.67 -14.34 6.52
CA ARG A 294 -15.37 -15.01 6.69
C ARG A 294 -15.30 -16.32 5.94
N SER A 295 -16.42 -17.05 5.83
CA SER A 295 -16.50 -18.35 5.16
C SER A 295 -16.85 -18.28 3.67
N ALA A 296 -17.30 -17.11 3.18
CA ALA A 296 -17.71 -16.93 1.80
C ALA A 296 -16.55 -17.12 0.82
N SER A 297 -16.83 -17.49 -0.45
CA SER A 297 -15.76 -17.56 -1.44
C SER A 297 -15.27 -16.15 -1.80
N VAL A 298 -14.01 -16.05 -2.24
CA VAL A 298 -13.41 -14.79 -2.67
C VAL A 298 -14.22 -14.14 -3.80
N GLU A 299 -14.76 -14.94 -4.72
CA GLU A 299 -15.56 -14.50 -5.85
C GLU A 299 -16.87 -13.86 -5.40
N LYS A 300 -17.52 -14.41 -4.36
CA LYS A 300 -18.73 -13.82 -3.77
C LYS A 300 -18.42 -12.47 -3.15
N LEU A 301 -17.34 -12.38 -2.37
CA LEU A 301 -16.91 -11.13 -1.73
C LEU A 301 -16.49 -10.08 -2.77
N ARG A 302 -15.79 -10.48 -3.83
CA ARG A 302 -15.42 -9.60 -4.97
C ARG A 302 -16.66 -9.10 -5.71
N SER A 303 -17.63 -9.98 -5.99
CA SER A 303 -18.91 -9.63 -6.62
C SER A 303 -19.73 -8.69 -5.73
N ALA A 304 -19.76 -8.94 -4.42
CA ALA A 304 -20.41 -8.07 -3.47
C ALA A 304 -19.79 -6.67 -3.48
N ASN A 305 -18.46 -6.59 -3.42
CA ASN A 305 -17.71 -5.33 -3.50
C ASN A 305 -18.11 -4.53 -4.75
N GLN A 306 -18.18 -5.19 -5.92
CA GLN A 306 -18.66 -4.56 -7.16
C GLN A 306 -20.09 -4.00 -7.06
N LYS A 307 -21.01 -4.78 -6.50
CA LYS A 307 -22.41 -4.38 -6.37
C LYS A 307 -22.57 -3.17 -5.45
N ILE A 308 -21.85 -3.11 -4.32
CA ILE A 308 -21.97 -1.97 -3.39
C ILE A 308 -21.54 -0.67 -4.07
N PHE A 309 -20.47 -0.70 -4.86
CA PHE A 309 -19.98 0.47 -5.60
C PHE A 309 -20.96 0.91 -6.67
N ARG A 310 -21.58 -0.03 -7.41
CA ARG A 310 -22.61 0.27 -8.42
C ARG A 310 -23.92 0.77 -7.83
N SER A 311 -24.25 0.42 -6.59
CA SER A 311 -25.47 0.88 -5.91
C SER A 311 -25.33 2.29 -5.33
N PHE A 312 -24.14 2.88 -5.36
CA PHE A 312 -23.87 4.18 -4.75
C PHE A 312 -23.80 5.29 -5.82
N ASN A 313 -24.84 6.12 -5.90
CA ASN A 313 -25.02 7.10 -7.00
C ASN A 313 -24.61 8.54 -6.66
N LEU A 314 -23.71 8.75 -5.69
CA LEU A 314 -23.25 10.10 -5.32
C LEU A 314 -21.85 10.37 -5.85
N THR A 315 -21.73 11.31 -6.78
CA THR A 315 -20.46 11.73 -7.37
C THR A 315 -19.48 12.21 -6.29
N GLY A 316 -18.25 11.71 -6.32
CA GLY A 316 -17.17 12.11 -5.40
C GLY A 316 -17.23 11.44 -4.02
N LEU A 317 -18.20 10.58 -3.76
CA LEU A 317 -18.33 9.79 -2.54
C LEU A 317 -18.22 8.30 -2.85
N PHE A 318 -17.66 7.55 -1.91
CA PHE A 318 -17.48 6.11 -2.04
C PHE A 318 -18.27 5.40 -0.94
N PRO A 319 -18.83 4.21 -1.21
CA PRO A 319 -19.64 3.49 -0.24
C PRO A 319 -18.84 3.03 0.98
N VAL A 320 -17.52 2.89 0.83
CA VAL A 320 -16.58 2.46 1.87
C VAL A 320 -15.33 3.33 1.86
N GLY A 321 -14.72 3.47 3.03
CA GLY A 321 -13.48 4.20 3.29
C GLY A 321 -13.29 4.37 4.79
N PRO A 322 -12.37 5.25 5.22
CA PRO A 322 -12.18 5.54 6.64
C PRO A 322 -13.48 5.99 7.31
N ALA A 323 -13.86 5.32 8.39
CA ALA A 323 -15.12 5.51 9.10
C ALA A 323 -14.91 5.76 10.59
N VAL A 324 -15.80 6.54 11.21
CA VAL A 324 -15.79 6.74 12.67
C VAL A 324 -16.00 5.39 13.34
N ASP A 325 -14.99 4.92 14.08
CA ASP A 325 -15.00 3.65 14.79
C ASP A 325 -14.98 3.81 16.32
N GLY A 326 -14.83 5.06 16.80
CA GLY A 326 -14.71 5.38 18.22
C GLY A 326 -13.34 5.04 18.84
N ASN A 327 -12.44 4.42 18.06
CA ASN A 327 -11.11 4.02 18.49
C ASN A 327 -10.04 4.79 17.70
N TRP A 328 -9.71 4.36 16.48
CA TRP A 328 -8.78 5.09 15.62
C TRP A 328 -9.37 6.45 15.21
N ILE A 329 -10.60 6.44 14.70
CA ILE A 329 -11.31 7.62 14.21
C ILE A 329 -12.46 7.91 15.17
N LYS A 330 -12.28 8.93 16.01
CA LYS A 330 -13.33 9.42 16.93
C LYS A 330 -14.24 10.46 16.30
N SER A 331 -13.74 11.17 15.28
CA SER A 331 -14.52 12.10 14.46
C SER A 331 -13.87 12.21 13.07
N ILE A 332 -14.65 12.59 12.06
CA ILE A 332 -14.12 12.79 10.71
C ILE A 332 -13.04 13.89 10.69
N PRO A 333 -12.05 13.84 9.78
CA PRO A 333 -10.91 14.75 9.80
C PRO A 333 -11.26 16.24 9.87
N ALA A 334 -12.27 16.70 9.13
CA ALA A 334 -12.70 18.10 9.15
C ALA A 334 -13.09 18.57 10.57
N VAL A 335 -13.82 17.73 11.31
CA VAL A 335 -14.22 18.01 12.69
C VAL A 335 -13.00 17.95 13.61
N ALA A 336 -12.19 16.89 13.53
CA ALA A 336 -11.00 16.72 14.34
C ALA A 336 -10.03 17.91 14.20
N PHE A 337 -9.73 18.33 12.97
CA PHE A 337 -8.86 19.48 12.71
C PHE A 337 -9.44 20.78 13.25
N SER A 338 -10.74 21.05 13.06
CA SER A 338 -11.38 22.25 13.61
C SER A 338 -11.34 22.32 15.14
N GLN A 339 -11.26 21.15 15.81
CA GLN A 339 -11.18 21.04 17.26
C GLN A 339 -9.73 20.97 17.78
N GLY A 340 -8.72 21.05 16.89
CA GLY A 340 -7.32 20.88 17.26
C GLY A 340 -6.96 19.45 17.71
N LYS A 341 -7.80 18.45 17.40
CA LYS A 341 -7.59 17.03 17.68
C LYS A 341 -6.71 16.38 16.62
N ILE A 342 -5.52 16.93 16.48
CA ILE A 342 -4.46 16.52 15.57
C ILE A 342 -3.19 16.37 16.39
N ILE A 343 -2.26 15.53 15.92
CA ILE A 343 -0.93 15.48 16.51
C ILE A 343 -0.33 16.87 16.69
N ASN A 344 0.54 17.00 17.69
CA ASN A 344 1.25 18.26 17.88
C ASN A 344 2.28 18.46 16.77
N LEU A 345 1.90 19.22 15.74
CA LEU A 345 2.79 19.54 14.62
C LEU A 345 3.98 20.41 15.04
N THR A 346 3.96 21.12 16.18
CA THR A 346 5.08 21.99 16.57
C THR A 346 6.37 21.24 16.93
N SER A 347 6.31 19.97 17.33
CA SER A 347 7.53 19.15 17.49
C SER A 347 8.10 18.64 16.15
N HIS A 348 7.33 18.78 15.07
CA HIS A 348 7.67 18.35 13.71
C HIS A 348 8.00 19.51 12.76
N LEU A 349 7.78 20.75 13.19
CA LEU A 349 8.01 21.96 12.41
C LEU A 349 9.23 22.71 12.97
N LYS A 350 10.22 23.02 12.13
CA LYS A 350 11.12 24.13 12.44
C LYS A 350 10.29 25.42 12.42
N GLU A 351 10.27 26.14 13.54
CA GLU A 351 9.67 27.49 13.67
C GLU A 351 8.13 27.58 13.57
N GLY A 352 7.39 26.52 13.88
CA GLY A 352 5.95 26.61 14.16
C GLY A 352 5.05 27.02 12.99
N LYS A 353 5.54 26.94 11.74
CA LYS A 353 4.75 27.19 10.54
C LYS A 353 4.65 25.91 9.71
N LEU A 354 3.44 25.52 9.33
CA LEU A 354 3.23 24.56 8.24
C LEU A 354 3.88 25.15 6.99
N PRO A 355 4.93 24.55 6.40
CA PRO A 355 5.37 24.95 5.10
C PRO A 355 4.27 24.54 4.11
N VAL A 356 3.45 25.52 3.73
CA VAL A 356 2.62 25.43 2.53
C VAL A 356 3.60 25.64 1.38
N TYR A 357 3.99 24.54 0.72
CA TYR A 357 4.73 24.60 -0.54
C TYR A 357 3.77 24.77 -1.71
#